data_AF-A0A094FI49-F1
#
_entry.id   AF-A0A094FI49-F1
#
_cell.length_a   1.000
_cell.length_b   1.000
_cell.length_c   1.000
_cell.angle_alpha   90.00
_cell.angle_beta   90.00
_cell.angle_gamma   90.00
#
_symmetry.space_group_name_H-M   'P 1'
#
loop_
_entity.id
_entity.type
_entity.pdbx_description
1 polymer ?
#
loop_
_entity_poly.entity_id
_entity_poly.type
_entity_poly.pdbx_seq_one_letter_code
_entity_poly.pdbx_strand_id
1 'polypeptide(L)'
;MAGLKLNIYLLKFPASGDIEKLTTGTSISAILSSIKPKPKPLLSDLNIPKEYDPYKYRVFLIVDEFLQPSSKIPVQEAANRVIHIFPAGHLGMTAVNTVCLECAEQIPYAHPSHLKLVRMLWKIAEAIQSFYQQLGEDITDARMDPGDDGASSERFVNFHSFLAHLMNSGMWLATPEDALQTMRRAFEENHEKENTEIQDAWVMGAAQWILWSGQVLLESLLWPYNNENIISDGKDVLEKWHTWKDEFRKVSEGNGHGEECKDPTAIANSFQERVKNFYACLQEDIWDYHPDPGSDGEDPVRYVNYQAFVSLVNEGSFWNPSTMDALAIMEITFKEDHKKEVSTVRDAWVMGAAQWILWGGQSLLKLHLDPGDEMVPTGIPSKSERERIMDLKRITLHTWRTWTGEFRKAAENDEFGEECRGVAKRAADLMEVLEKAMLK
;
A
#
# COMPACT_ATOMS: atom_id res chain seq x y z
N MET A 1 20.11 -31.54 9.03
CA MET A 1 19.51 -31.47 7.69
C MET A 1 20.39 -30.56 6.83
N ALA A 2 20.66 -30.92 5.58
CA ALA A 2 21.33 -29.99 4.67
C ALA A 2 20.36 -28.86 4.32
N GLY A 3 20.74 -27.61 4.58
CA GLY A 3 19.91 -26.46 4.22
C GLY A 3 19.79 -26.33 2.69
N LEU A 4 18.62 -25.89 2.21
CA LEU A 4 18.46 -25.51 0.81
C LEU A 4 19.17 -24.18 0.59
N LYS A 5 20.21 -24.17 -0.24
CA LYS A 5 21.01 -22.96 -0.50
C LYS A 5 20.53 -22.28 -1.77
N LEU A 6 19.93 -21.10 -1.63
CA LEU A 6 19.55 -20.26 -2.76
C LEU A 6 20.83 -19.69 -3.39
N ASN A 7 20.99 -19.82 -4.71
CA ASN A 7 22.21 -19.36 -5.38
C ASN A 7 22.14 -17.85 -5.67
N ILE A 8 22.20 -17.05 -4.60
CA ILE A 8 21.96 -15.61 -4.62
C ILE A 8 23.07 -14.82 -5.33
N TYR A 9 24.31 -15.33 -5.40
CA TYR A 9 25.42 -14.62 -6.03
C TYR A 9 25.23 -14.37 -7.54
N LEU A 10 24.25 -15.03 -8.18
CA LEU A 10 23.82 -14.76 -9.55
C LEU A 10 22.74 -13.67 -9.67
N LEU A 11 22.19 -13.18 -8.55
CA LEU A 11 21.11 -12.20 -8.49
C LEU A 11 21.62 -10.74 -8.44
N LYS A 12 22.91 -10.48 -8.71
CA LYS A 12 23.44 -9.11 -8.74
C LYS A 12 22.69 -8.28 -9.79
N PHE A 13 21.81 -7.39 -9.33
CA PHE A 13 21.24 -6.36 -10.17
C PHE A 13 22.34 -5.37 -10.56
N PRO A 14 22.36 -4.87 -11.81
CA PRO A 14 23.19 -3.73 -12.14
C PRO A 14 22.77 -2.56 -11.22
N ALA A 15 23.76 -1.92 -10.58
CA ALA A 15 23.53 -0.71 -9.80
C ALA A 15 22.80 0.32 -10.67
N SER A 16 21.92 1.12 -10.05
CA SER A 16 20.97 2.04 -10.71
C SER A 16 21.59 3.25 -11.45
N GLY A 17 22.80 3.11 -11.99
CA GLY A 17 23.54 4.19 -12.66
C GLY A 17 23.40 4.27 -14.19
N ASP A 18 22.98 3.20 -14.88
CA ASP A 18 23.01 3.15 -16.34
C ASP A 18 21.60 3.09 -16.96
N ILE A 19 20.92 4.23 -17.02
CA ILE A 19 19.74 4.41 -17.89
C ILE A 19 20.20 5.19 -19.13
N GLU A 20 20.71 4.48 -20.13
CA GLU A 20 20.86 5.02 -21.47
C GLU A 20 19.53 4.99 -22.25
N LYS A 21 19.30 6.08 -22.98
CA LYS A 21 18.13 6.42 -23.81
C LYS A 21 17.55 5.24 -24.62
N LEU A 22 16.32 4.87 -24.31
CA LEU A 22 15.47 4.08 -25.21
C LEU A 22 14.59 5.00 -26.06
N THR A 23 14.84 4.98 -27.36
CA THR A 23 14.05 5.65 -28.39
C THR A 23 12.79 4.86 -28.73
N THR A 24 11.79 5.62 -29.17
CA THR A 24 10.39 5.27 -29.39
C THR A 24 10.13 4.27 -30.52
N GLY A 25 9.13 3.41 -30.33
CA GLY A 25 8.28 2.91 -31.42
C GLY A 25 8.28 1.40 -31.67
N THR A 26 7.69 0.60 -30.78
CA THR A 26 7.13 -0.72 -31.15
C THR A 26 5.93 -1.04 -30.26
N SER A 27 4.78 -1.36 -30.86
CA SER A 27 3.55 -1.68 -30.15
C SER A 27 3.71 -2.98 -29.32
N ILE A 28 3.51 -2.86 -28.01
CA ILE A 28 3.60 -3.93 -26.99
C ILE A 28 2.70 -5.13 -27.32
N SER A 29 1.62 -4.92 -28.07
CA SER A 29 0.67 -5.95 -28.52
C SER A 29 1.31 -7.00 -29.46
N ALA A 30 2.31 -6.62 -30.26
CA ALA A 30 2.95 -7.53 -31.21
C ALA A 30 4.00 -8.46 -30.57
N ILE A 31 4.57 -8.08 -29.43
CA ILE A 31 5.61 -8.85 -28.73
C ILE A 31 4.98 -10.00 -27.93
N LEU A 32 3.80 -9.78 -27.35
CA LEU A 32 3.13 -10.74 -26.47
C LEU A 32 2.51 -11.94 -27.20
N SER A 33 2.21 -11.83 -28.50
CA SER A 33 1.58 -12.91 -29.28
C SER A 33 2.54 -13.98 -29.81
N SER A 34 3.86 -13.78 -29.69
CA SER A 34 4.88 -14.68 -30.25
C SER A 34 5.50 -15.67 -29.25
N ILE A 35 5.18 -15.56 -27.96
CA ILE A 35 5.76 -16.38 -26.90
C ILE A 35 4.79 -17.51 -26.55
N LYS A 36 4.84 -18.63 -27.30
CA LYS A 36 4.31 -19.90 -26.81
C LYS A 36 5.44 -20.65 -26.10
N PRO A 37 5.46 -20.72 -24.75
CA PRO A 37 6.47 -21.51 -24.06
C PRO A 37 6.26 -22.99 -24.41
N LYS A 38 7.33 -23.65 -24.89
CA LYS A 38 7.36 -25.12 -24.94
C LYS A 38 7.22 -25.63 -23.50
N PRO A 39 6.30 -26.56 -23.20
CA PRO A 39 6.19 -27.13 -21.86
C PRO A 39 7.50 -27.82 -21.52
N LYS A 40 8.17 -27.35 -20.46
CA LYS A 40 9.29 -28.07 -19.85
C LYS A 40 8.79 -29.43 -19.34
N PRO A 41 9.63 -30.47 -19.35
CA PRO A 41 9.24 -31.81 -18.88
C PRO A 41 8.60 -31.74 -17.48
N LEU A 42 7.55 -32.53 -17.28
CA LEU A 42 6.79 -32.64 -16.04
C LEU A 42 7.73 -32.94 -14.86
N LEU A 43 7.49 -32.28 -13.71
CA LEU A 43 8.25 -32.43 -12.46
C LEU A 43 8.33 -33.88 -11.91
N SER A 44 7.63 -34.84 -12.52
CA SER A 44 7.60 -36.25 -12.14
C SER A 44 8.95 -36.96 -12.31
N ASP A 45 9.85 -36.46 -13.17
CA ASP A 45 11.08 -37.17 -13.56
C ASP A 45 12.36 -36.61 -12.90
N LEU A 46 12.22 -35.70 -11.92
CA LEU A 46 13.38 -35.12 -11.24
C LEU A 46 14.00 -36.12 -10.25
N ASN A 47 15.31 -36.36 -10.39
CA ASN A 47 16.11 -37.11 -9.41
C ASN A 47 16.23 -36.28 -8.11
N ILE A 48 15.28 -36.46 -7.20
CA ILE A 48 15.29 -35.82 -5.88
C ILE A 48 16.43 -36.45 -5.06
N PRO A 49 17.39 -35.67 -4.53
CA PRO A 49 18.43 -36.23 -3.69
C PRO A 49 17.81 -36.86 -2.43
N LYS A 50 18.32 -38.03 -2.02
CA LYS A 50 17.76 -38.83 -0.91
C LYS A 50 17.69 -38.11 0.44
N GLU A 51 18.42 -37.01 0.57
CA GLU A 51 18.55 -36.23 1.80
C GLU A 51 17.45 -35.17 1.96
N TYR A 52 16.69 -34.89 0.90
CA TYR A 52 15.64 -33.86 0.92
C TYR A 52 14.25 -34.46 0.93
N ASP A 53 13.35 -33.78 1.66
CA ASP A 53 11.92 -34.03 1.55
C ASP A 53 11.46 -33.72 0.11
N PRO A 54 10.74 -34.65 -0.56
CA PRO A 54 10.31 -34.47 -1.94
C PRO A 54 9.45 -33.24 -2.18
N TYR A 55 8.59 -32.86 -1.23
CA TYR A 55 7.72 -31.69 -1.37
C TYR A 55 8.54 -30.41 -1.23
N LYS A 56 9.35 -30.29 -0.19
CA LYS A 56 10.24 -29.12 0.01
C LYS A 56 11.17 -28.91 -1.18
N TYR A 57 11.79 -29.98 -1.68
CA TYR A 57 12.71 -29.87 -2.82
C TYR A 57 12.01 -29.40 -4.10
N ARG A 58 10.81 -29.94 -4.40
CA ARG A 58 10.04 -29.51 -5.58
C ARG A 58 9.56 -28.07 -5.46
N VAL A 59 9.08 -27.65 -4.27
CA VAL A 59 8.73 -26.24 -4.02
C VAL A 59 9.96 -25.37 -4.27
N PHE A 60 11.11 -25.73 -3.68
CA PHE A 60 12.35 -24.98 -3.83
C PHE A 60 12.75 -24.78 -5.29
N LEU A 61 12.67 -25.81 -6.13
CA LEU A 61 13.00 -25.66 -7.56
C LEU A 61 12.11 -24.64 -8.28
N ILE A 62 10.82 -24.60 -7.95
CA ILE A 62 9.88 -23.63 -8.54
C ILE A 62 10.16 -22.22 -7.99
N VAL A 63 10.37 -22.09 -6.68
CA VAL A 63 10.67 -20.82 -6.02
C VAL A 63 12.00 -20.27 -6.53
N ASP A 64 13.06 -21.06 -6.56
CA ASP A 64 14.37 -20.68 -7.08
C ASP A 64 14.28 -20.19 -8.54
N GLU A 65 13.63 -20.95 -9.44
CA GLU A 65 13.42 -20.53 -10.84
C GLU A 65 12.61 -19.23 -10.93
N PHE A 66 11.57 -19.09 -10.11
CA PHE A 66 10.70 -17.92 -10.11
C PHE A 66 11.42 -16.67 -9.58
N LEU A 67 12.23 -16.79 -8.53
CA LEU A 67 12.90 -15.65 -7.88
C LEU A 67 14.07 -15.07 -8.68
N GLN A 68 14.56 -15.75 -9.72
CA GLN A 68 15.62 -15.20 -10.57
C GLN A 68 15.20 -13.88 -11.25
N PRO A 69 16.09 -12.88 -11.41
CA PRO A 69 15.82 -11.62 -12.08
C PRO A 69 15.38 -11.80 -13.54
N SER A 70 15.99 -12.79 -14.21
CA SER A 70 15.69 -13.12 -15.61
C SER A 70 14.46 -14.01 -15.79
N SER A 71 13.83 -14.44 -14.69
CA SER A 71 12.66 -15.30 -14.75
C SER A 71 11.49 -14.58 -15.41
N LYS A 72 10.94 -15.22 -16.45
CA LYS A 72 9.74 -14.74 -17.16
C LYS A 72 8.46 -15.42 -16.67
N ILE A 73 8.54 -16.23 -15.60
CA ILE A 73 7.39 -16.96 -15.07
C ILE A 73 6.44 -15.95 -14.42
N PRO A 74 5.18 -15.84 -14.89
CA PRO A 74 4.17 -15.01 -14.23
C PRO A 74 3.88 -15.52 -12.82
N VAL A 75 3.58 -14.59 -11.89
CA VAL A 75 3.29 -14.92 -10.48
C VAL A 75 2.21 -15.99 -10.34
N GLN A 76 1.12 -15.87 -11.10
CA GLN A 76 0.03 -16.85 -11.08
C GLN A 76 0.48 -18.24 -11.54
N GLU A 77 1.35 -18.31 -12.55
CA GLU A 77 1.87 -19.57 -13.04
C GLU A 77 2.79 -20.24 -12.00
N ALA A 78 3.66 -19.46 -11.34
CA ALA A 78 4.51 -19.97 -10.27
C ALA A 78 3.67 -20.51 -9.10
N ALA A 79 2.69 -19.74 -8.63
CA ALA A 79 1.77 -20.14 -7.56
C ALA A 79 1.00 -21.42 -7.93
N ASN A 80 0.45 -21.49 -9.16
CA ASN A 80 -0.21 -22.69 -9.64
C ASN A 80 0.74 -23.88 -9.65
N ARG A 81 1.97 -23.74 -10.16
CA ARG A 81 2.96 -24.83 -10.15
C ARG A 81 3.24 -25.33 -8.73
N VAL A 82 3.34 -24.43 -7.75
CA VAL A 82 3.50 -24.80 -6.32
C VAL A 82 2.30 -25.59 -5.82
N ILE A 83 1.08 -25.11 -6.06
CA ILE A 83 -0.16 -25.78 -5.64
C ILE A 83 -0.26 -27.19 -6.23
N HIS A 84 0.08 -27.37 -7.51
CA HIS A 84 0.00 -28.65 -8.20
C HIS A 84 1.03 -29.69 -7.74
N ILE A 85 2.01 -29.32 -6.90
CA ILE A 85 2.90 -30.29 -6.28
C ILE A 85 2.11 -31.21 -5.32
N PHE A 86 1.06 -30.68 -4.69
CA PHE A 86 0.33 -31.36 -3.63
C PHE A 86 -0.89 -32.09 -4.18
N PRO A 87 -1.13 -33.36 -3.76
CA PRO A 87 -2.33 -34.08 -4.15
C PRO A 87 -3.61 -33.36 -3.71
N ALA A 88 -4.71 -33.55 -4.46
CA ALA A 88 -6.00 -33.02 -4.07
C ALA A 88 -6.40 -33.51 -2.66
N GLY A 89 -6.78 -32.58 -1.78
CA GLY A 89 -7.13 -32.88 -0.39
C GLY A 89 -5.94 -32.89 0.58
N HIS A 90 -4.70 -32.68 0.11
CA HIS A 90 -3.54 -32.49 0.98
C HIS A 90 -3.58 -31.09 1.61
N LEU A 91 -3.98 -31.01 2.88
CA LEU A 91 -4.12 -29.73 3.59
C LEU A 91 -2.78 -29.17 4.12
N GLY A 92 -1.75 -30.02 4.22
CA GLY A 92 -0.44 -29.63 4.74
C GLY A 92 0.39 -28.89 3.69
N MET A 93 0.39 -27.56 3.75
CA MET A 93 1.27 -26.69 2.95
C MET A 93 2.54 -26.27 3.69
N THR A 94 2.86 -26.91 4.82
CA THR A 94 4.06 -26.64 5.63
C THR A 94 5.34 -26.64 4.80
N ALA A 95 5.45 -27.51 3.79
CA ALA A 95 6.61 -27.51 2.89
C ALA A 95 6.75 -26.21 2.09
N VAL A 96 5.64 -25.56 1.71
CA VAL A 96 5.65 -24.26 1.05
C VAL A 96 6.15 -23.19 2.00
N ASN A 97 5.56 -23.13 3.21
CA ASN A 97 5.93 -22.16 4.24
C ASN A 97 7.40 -22.28 4.61
N THR A 98 7.87 -23.47 4.97
CA THR A 98 9.27 -23.70 5.35
C THR A 98 10.22 -23.23 4.25
N VAL A 99 9.99 -23.62 2.98
CA VAL A 99 10.88 -23.24 1.88
C VAL A 99 10.85 -21.73 1.64
N CYS A 100 9.68 -21.09 1.71
CA CYS A 100 9.58 -19.66 1.47
C CYS A 100 10.21 -18.84 2.60
N LEU A 101 10.04 -19.24 3.86
CA LEU A 101 10.69 -18.59 5.01
C LEU A 101 12.21 -18.79 4.96
N GLU A 102 12.70 -20.01 4.65
CA GLU A 102 14.14 -20.25 4.44
C GLU A 102 14.70 -19.43 3.27
N CYS A 103 13.92 -19.20 2.21
CA CYS A 103 14.32 -18.32 1.10
C CYS A 103 14.35 -16.85 1.55
N ALA A 104 13.35 -16.39 2.30
CA ALA A 104 13.27 -15.02 2.80
C ALA A 104 14.50 -14.65 3.62
N GLU A 105 14.96 -15.53 4.51
CA GLU A 105 16.16 -15.29 5.31
C GLU A 105 17.45 -15.19 4.48
N GLN A 106 17.49 -15.87 3.32
CA GLN A 106 18.65 -15.87 2.45
C GLN A 106 18.65 -14.67 1.48
N ILE A 107 17.49 -14.22 1.01
CA ILE A 107 17.38 -13.11 0.05
C ILE A 107 17.85 -11.81 0.73
N PRO A 108 18.85 -11.11 0.18
CA PRO A 108 19.33 -9.86 0.76
C PRO A 108 18.20 -8.85 0.95
N TYR A 109 18.16 -8.15 2.08
CA TYR A 109 17.03 -7.30 2.50
C TYR A 109 16.63 -6.23 1.46
N ALA A 110 17.56 -5.74 0.66
CA ALA A 110 17.31 -4.75 -0.40
C ALA A 110 16.89 -5.38 -1.75
N HIS A 111 16.85 -6.70 -1.86
CA HIS A 111 16.64 -7.38 -3.12
C HIS A 111 15.15 -7.49 -3.49
N PRO A 112 14.74 -7.17 -4.74
CA PRO A 112 13.33 -7.17 -5.16
C PRO A 112 12.66 -8.56 -5.16
N SER A 113 13.43 -9.64 -4.97
CA SER A 113 12.87 -10.99 -4.86
C SER A 113 12.01 -11.18 -3.62
N HIS A 114 12.18 -10.37 -2.56
CA HIS A 114 11.24 -10.36 -1.43
C HIS A 114 9.81 -10.08 -1.89
N LEU A 115 9.61 -9.01 -2.66
CA LEU A 115 8.31 -8.66 -3.21
C LEU A 115 7.77 -9.72 -4.17
N LYS A 116 8.64 -10.34 -4.99
CA LYS A 116 8.22 -11.47 -5.85
C LYS A 116 7.70 -12.63 -5.02
N LEU A 117 8.43 -13.01 -3.97
CA LEU A 117 8.08 -14.10 -3.07
C LEU A 117 6.72 -13.83 -2.38
N VAL A 118 6.55 -12.64 -1.80
CA VAL A 118 5.30 -12.22 -1.16
C VAL A 118 4.11 -12.28 -2.13
N ARG A 119 4.26 -11.78 -3.36
CA ARG A 119 3.20 -11.83 -4.38
C ARG A 119 2.82 -13.26 -4.77
N MET A 120 3.76 -14.19 -4.78
CA MET A 120 3.48 -15.60 -5.03
C MET A 120 2.72 -16.23 -3.85
N LEU A 121 3.15 -15.96 -2.61
CA LEU A 121 2.45 -16.41 -1.41
C LEU A 121 1.01 -15.87 -1.37
N TRP A 122 0.79 -14.63 -1.77
CA TRP A 122 -0.54 -14.03 -1.92
C TRP A 122 -1.43 -14.87 -2.85
N LYS A 123 -0.92 -15.25 -4.01
CA LYS A 123 -1.68 -16.07 -4.98
C LYS A 123 -1.95 -17.49 -4.49
N ILE A 124 -1.07 -18.06 -3.67
CA ILE A 124 -1.32 -19.35 -3.03
C ILE A 124 -2.43 -19.21 -1.98
N ALA A 125 -2.36 -18.14 -1.18
CA ALA A 125 -3.30 -17.88 -0.11
C ALA A 125 -4.72 -17.55 -0.61
N GLU A 126 -4.86 -16.84 -1.74
CA GLU A 126 -6.14 -16.66 -2.45
C GLU A 126 -6.78 -17.99 -2.86
N ALA A 127 -5.96 -18.97 -3.27
CA ALA A 127 -6.45 -20.26 -3.74
C ALA A 127 -6.78 -21.22 -2.58
N ILE A 128 -6.11 -21.07 -1.43
CA ILE A 128 -6.18 -22.02 -0.31
C ILE A 128 -6.31 -21.22 0.99
N GLN A 129 -7.55 -20.99 1.43
CA GLN A 129 -7.80 -20.15 2.62
C GLN A 129 -7.10 -20.64 3.89
N SER A 130 -6.96 -21.96 4.10
CA SER A 130 -6.28 -22.53 5.28
C SER A 130 -4.77 -22.26 5.30
N PHE A 131 -4.18 -21.86 4.16
CA PHE A 131 -2.77 -21.48 4.05
C PHE A 131 -2.45 -20.28 4.93
N TYR A 132 -3.37 -19.32 5.04
CA TYR A 132 -3.19 -18.11 5.84
C TYR A 132 -2.92 -18.41 7.30
N GLN A 133 -3.76 -19.22 7.94
CA GLN A 133 -3.58 -19.49 9.37
C GLN A 133 -2.24 -20.19 9.64
N GLN A 134 -1.92 -21.22 8.85
CA GLN A 134 -0.68 -21.96 9.03
C GLN A 134 0.56 -21.10 8.77
N LEU A 135 0.53 -20.24 7.76
CA LEU A 135 1.66 -19.34 7.48
C LEU A 135 1.90 -18.36 8.65
N GLY A 136 0.86 -17.96 9.39
CA GLY A 136 1.00 -17.02 10.50
C GLY A 136 1.62 -17.68 11.72
N GLU A 137 1.20 -18.92 11.99
CA GLU A 137 1.82 -19.78 12.99
C GLU A 137 3.29 -20.04 12.64
N ASP A 138 3.58 -20.43 11.40
CA ASP A 138 4.94 -20.71 10.94
C ASP A 138 5.84 -19.45 10.95
N ILE A 139 5.31 -18.26 10.64
CA ILE A 139 6.04 -16.99 10.77
C ILE A 139 6.36 -16.70 12.24
N THR A 140 5.40 -16.94 13.14
CA THR A 140 5.60 -16.74 14.58
C THR A 140 6.69 -17.67 15.10
N ASP A 141 6.68 -18.93 14.66
CA ASP A 141 7.67 -19.94 15.02
C ASP A 141 9.06 -19.67 14.40
N ALA A 142 9.11 -19.01 13.24
CA ALA A 142 10.34 -18.65 12.54
C ALA A 142 10.96 -17.32 13.00
N ARG A 143 10.34 -16.63 13.98
CA ARG A 143 10.93 -15.43 14.58
C ARG A 143 12.29 -15.76 15.15
N MET A 144 13.26 -14.90 14.87
CA MET A 144 14.64 -15.06 15.33
C MET A 144 15.10 -13.79 16.02
N ASP A 145 15.94 -13.94 17.04
CA ASP A 145 16.70 -12.83 17.62
C ASP A 145 18.09 -12.78 16.96
N PRO A 146 18.62 -11.61 16.57
CA PRO A 146 19.98 -11.51 16.02
C PRO A 146 21.06 -11.98 17.02
N GLY A 147 20.74 -12.09 18.32
CA GLY A 147 21.62 -12.64 19.35
C GLY A 147 21.55 -14.16 19.56
N ASP A 148 20.65 -14.87 18.88
CA ASP A 148 20.51 -16.33 19.05
C ASP A 148 21.68 -17.12 18.45
N ASP A 149 22.11 -18.21 19.11
CA ASP A 149 23.26 -19.06 18.75
C ASP A 149 23.19 -19.74 17.34
N GLY A 150 22.16 -19.48 16.55
CA GLY A 150 21.99 -19.99 15.19
C GLY A 150 21.54 -18.96 14.16
N ALA A 151 21.33 -17.71 14.57
CA ALA A 151 20.91 -16.62 13.70
C ALA A 151 22.12 -15.73 13.39
N SER A 152 22.37 -15.48 12.11
CA SER A 152 23.28 -14.40 11.71
C SER A 152 22.48 -13.10 11.62
N SER A 153 23.08 -11.99 12.04
CA SER A 153 22.51 -10.64 11.88
C SER A 153 21.94 -10.37 10.49
N GLU A 154 22.60 -10.84 9.43
CA GLU A 154 22.11 -10.70 8.05
C GLU A 154 20.75 -11.40 7.81
N ARG A 155 20.59 -12.63 8.30
CA ARG A 155 19.33 -13.40 8.16
C ARG A 155 18.18 -12.72 8.88
N PHE A 156 18.45 -12.16 10.06
CA PHE A 156 17.48 -11.37 10.80
C PHE A 156 16.97 -10.19 9.97
N VAL A 157 17.87 -9.37 9.42
CA VAL A 157 17.47 -8.20 8.61
C VAL A 157 16.75 -8.61 7.33
N ASN A 158 17.22 -9.65 6.65
CA ASN A 158 16.58 -10.21 5.45
C ASN A 158 15.14 -10.65 5.75
N PHE A 159 14.94 -11.36 6.86
CA PHE A 159 13.63 -11.82 7.28
C PHE A 159 12.70 -10.65 7.63
N HIS A 160 13.18 -9.63 8.33
CA HIS A 160 12.38 -8.44 8.62
C HIS A 160 12.01 -7.63 7.37
N SER A 161 12.86 -7.60 6.33
CA SER A 161 12.48 -7.05 5.02
C SER A 161 11.33 -7.83 4.37
N PHE A 162 11.40 -9.16 4.40
CA PHE A 162 10.31 -10.02 3.93
C PHE A 162 9.00 -9.75 4.68
N LEU A 163 9.04 -9.66 6.01
CA LEU A 163 7.86 -9.39 6.83
C LEU A 163 7.28 -8.00 6.56
N ALA A 164 8.12 -6.97 6.39
CA ALA A 164 7.68 -5.64 6.01
C ALA A 164 6.98 -5.62 4.64
N HIS A 165 7.52 -6.34 3.65
CA HIS A 165 6.85 -6.52 2.36
C HIS A 165 5.54 -7.29 2.48
N LEU A 166 5.46 -8.30 3.34
CA LEU A 166 4.25 -9.08 3.60
C LEU A 166 3.16 -8.18 4.20
N MET A 167 3.50 -7.35 5.19
CA MET A 167 2.60 -6.35 5.77
C MET A 167 2.10 -5.36 4.72
N ASN A 168 3.01 -4.78 3.92
CA ASN A 168 2.65 -3.81 2.89
C ASN A 168 1.79 -4.39 1.76
N SER A 169 1.81 -5.70 1.56
CA SER A 169 0.98 -6.33 0.53
C SER A 169 -0.52 -6.34 0.88
N GLY A 170 -0.88 -6.14 2.15
CA GLY A 170 -2.26 -6.23 2.65
C GLY A 170 -2.77 -7.66 2.78
N MET A 171 -1.89 -8.67 2.65
CA MET A 171 -2.27 -10.10 2.62
C MET A 171 -2.75 -10.54 3.98
N TRP A 172 -2.13 -9.95 5.00
CA TRP A 172 -2.53 -10.10 6.37
C TRP A 172 -3.34 -8.89 6.82
N LEU A 173 -4.28 -9.11 7.75
CA LEU A 173 -4.57 -8.10 8.78
C LEU A 173 -3.27 -7.92 9.56
N ALA A 174 -2.32 -7.19 8.97
CA ALA A 174 -0.98 -7.09 9.47
C ALA A 174 -1.09 -6.40 10.81
N THR A 175 -0.96 -7.18 11.87
CA THR A 175 -0.82 -6.59 13.18
C THR A 175 0.54 -5.89 13.15
N PRO A 176 0.61 -4.61 13.52
CA PRO A 176 1.88 -3.90 13.55
C PRO A 176 2.83 -4.47 14.64
N GLU A 177 2.42 -5.51 15.37
CA GLU A 177 3.12 -6.06 16.52
C GLU A 177 4.58 -6.40 16.22
N ASP A 178 4.87 -7.06 15.09
CA ASP A 178 6.25 -7.39 14.73
C ASP A 178 7.10 -6.14 14.45
N ALA A 179 6.53 -5.15 13.74
CA ALA A 179 7.18 -3.87 13.51
C ALA A 179 7.43 -3.14 14.84
N LEU A 180 6.42 -3.06 15.71
CA LEU A 180 6.48 -2.40 17.01
C LEU A 180 7.46 -3.09 17.96
N GLN A 181 7.47 -4.41 17.99
CA GLN A 181 8.43 -5.18 18.77
C GLN A 181 9.86 -4.92 18.27
N THR A 182 10.07 -4.90 16.96
CA THR A 182 11.39 -4.61 16.36
C THR A 182 11.85 -3.18 16.69
N MET A 183 10.96 -2.19 16.60
CA MET A 183 11.24 -0.79 16.98
C MET A 183 11.60 -0.64 18.46
N ARG A 184 10.82 -1.29 19.34
CA ARG A 184 11.05 -1.26 20.80
C ARG A 184 12.39 -1.88 21.16
N ARG A 185 12.70 -3.05 20.57
CA ARG A 185 14.01 -3.68 20.72
C ARG A 185 15.09 -2.70 20.27
N ALA A 186 15.04 -2.22 19.02
CA ALA A 186 16.08 -1.33 18.49
C ALA A 186 16.33 -0.04 19.29
N PHE A 187 15.32 0.56 19.91
CA PHE A 187 15.41 1.93 20.43
C PHE A 187 15.02 2.14 21.89
N GLU A 188 14.23 1.23 22.49
CA GLU A 188 13.72 1.37 23.85
C GLU A 188 14.41 0.42 24.84
N GLU A 189 14.93 -0.71 24.35
CA GLU A 189 15.64 -1.68 25.18
C GLU A 189 17.13 -1.36 25.33
N ASN A 190 17.71 -1.77 26.46
CA ASN A 190 19.13 -1.51 26.75
C ASN A 190 20.00 -2.64 26.19
N HIS A 191 20.79 -2.30 25.17
CA HIS A 191 21.72 -3.22 24.50
C HIS A 191 23.20 -3.00 24.86
N GLU A 192 23.53 -2.29 25.95
CA GLU A 192 24.92 -1.97 26.37
C GLU A 192 25.86 -3.19 26.48
N LYS A 193 25.32 -4.39 26.66
CA LYS A 193 26.08 -5.64 26.80
C LYS A 193 26.21 -6.43 25.50
N GLU A 194 25.45 -6.07 24.48
CA GLU A 194 25.48 -6.74 23.19
C GLU A 194 26.62 -6.17 22.35
N ASN A 195 27.07 -6.95 21.37
CA ASN A 195 28.05 -6.46 20.41
C ASN A 195 27.37 -5.50 19.41
N THR A 196 28.18 -4.68 18.73
CA THR A 196 27.69 -3.71 17.75
C THR A 196 26.95 -4.37 16.59
N GLU A 197 27.33 -5.59 16.19
CA GLU A 197 26.70 -6.31 15.07
C GLU A 197 25.23 -6.68 15.36
N ILE A 198 24.91 -7.06 16.59
CA ILE A 198 23.55 -7.38 17.04
C ILE A 198 22.72 -6.10 17.16
N GLN A 199 23.30 -5.03 17.73
CA GLN A 199 22.66 -3.71 17.80
C GLN A 199 22.33 -3.17 16.40
N ASP A 200 23.29 -3.28 15.48
CA ASP A 200 23.14 -2.91 14.07
C ASP A 200 22.03 -3.72 13.40
N ALA A 201 21.95 -5.02 13.66
CA ALA A 201 20.89 -5.87 13.13
C ALA A 201 19.49 -5.42 13.57
N TRP A 202 19.31 -5.10 14.87
CA TRP A 202 18.04 -4.57 15.38
C TRP A 202 17.63 -3.28 14.68
N VAL A 203 18.56 -2.32 14.57
CA VAL A 203 18.29 -1.05 13.91
C VAL A 203 18.00 -1.24 12.41
N MET A 204 18.73 -2.12 11.73
CA MET A 204 18.49 -2.43 10.32
C MET A 204 17.15 -3.12 10.10
N GLY A 205 16.77 -4.06 10.96
CA GLY A 205 15.45 -4.70 10.94
C GLY A 205 14.33 -3.68 11.14
N ALA A 206 14.48 -2.78 12.11
CA ALA A 206 13.56 -1.66 12.34
C ALA A 206 13.46 -0.76 11.10
N ALA A 207 14.59 -0.42 10.46
CA ALA A 207 14.61 0.38 9.25
C ALA A 207 13.81 -0.29 8.11
N GLN A 208 13.88 -1.62 7.94
CA GLN A 208 13.12 -2.31 6.90
C GLN A 208 11.60 -2.10 7.02
N TRP A 209 11.07 -2.08 8.25
CA TRP A 209 9.65 -1.81 8.49
C TRP A 209 9.23 -0.40 8.03
N ILE A 210 10.06 0.61 8.26
CA ILE A 210 9.79 1.98 7.77
C ILE A 210 9.88 2.03 6.25
N LEU A 211 10.94 1.45 5.69
CA LEU A 211 11.22 1.53 4.26
C LEU A 211 10.15 0.87 3.40
N TRP A 212 9.69 -0.31 3.81
CA TRP A 212 8.80 -1.13 2.98
C TRP A 212 7.34 -1.10 3.40
N SER A 213 7.05 -0.74 4.66
CA SER A 213 5.70 -0.74 5.22
C SER A 213 5.40 0.49 6.08
N GLY A 214 6.23 1.54 6.05
CA GLY A 214 6.11 2.69 6.96
C GLY A 214 4.76 3.41 6.87
N GLN A 215 4.15 3.45 5.69
CA GLN A 215 2.82 4.02 5.52
C GLN A 215 1.75 3.16 6.20
N VAL A 216 1.68 1.86 5.87
CA VAL A 216 0.73 0.93 6.49
C VAL A 216 0.92 0.88 8.01
N LEU A 217 2.17 0.94 8.48
CA LEU A 217 2.50 1.00 9.89
C LEU A 217 1.98 2.28 10.56
N LEU A 218 2.22 3.44 9.95
CA LEU A 218 1.72 4.72 10.47
C LEU A 218 0.19 4.77 10.48
N GLU A 219 -0.46 4.28 9.42
CA GLU A 219 -1.92 4.17 9.35
C GLU A 219 -2.45 3.25 10.46
N SER A 220 -1.83 2.07 10.65
CA SER A 220 -2.20 1.11 11.70
C SER A 220 -2.01 1.68 13.11
N LEU A 221 -1.05 2.59 13.27
CA LEU A 221 -0.75 3.27 14.52
C LEU A 221 -1.75 4.38 14.83
N LEU A 222 -2.17 5.13 13.81
CA LEU A 222 -3.11 6.25 13.96
C LEU A 222 -4.57 5.78 14.05
N TRP A 223 -4.91 4.66 13.40
CA TRP A 223 -6.22 4.02 13.47
C TRP A 223 -6.10 2.65 14.15
N PRO A 224 -5.86 2.60 15.48
CA PRO A 224 -5.84 1.33 16.18
C PRO A 224 -7.21 0.67 16.02
N TYR A 225 -7.24 -0.46 15.30
CA TYR A 225 -8.39 -1.35 15.33
C TYR A 225 -8.75 -1.60 16.81
N ASN A 226 -10.04 -1.64 17.15
CA ASN A 226 -10.64 -1.76 18.51
C ASN A 226 -10.16 -2.96 19.38
N ASN A 227 -8.99 -3.51 19.12
CA ASN A 227 -8.25 -4.36 20.02
C ASN A 227 -7.80 -3.52 21.22
N GLU A 228 -8.59 -3.56 22.28
CA GLU A 228 -8.39 -2.90 23.59
C GLU A 228 -7.02 -3.19 24.25
N ASN A 229 -6.18 -4.05 23.65
CA ASN A 229 -4.92 -4.54 24.19
C ASN A 229 -3.65 -3.94 23.55
N ILE A 230 -3.73 -3.16 22.46
CA ILE A 230 -2.54 -2.76 21.67
C ILE A 230 -2.30 -1.24 21.76
N ILE A 231 -1.94 -0.73 22.94
CA ILE A 231 -1.59 0.69 23.22
C ILE A 231 -2.79 1.53 23.69
N SER A 232 -2.69 2.06 24.90
CA SER A 232 -3.81 2.62 25.67
C SER A 232 -4.12 4.11 25.42
N ASP A 233 -3.46 4.80 24.49
CA ASP A 233 -3.82 6.17 24.10
C ASP A 233 -3.18 6.51 22.73
N GLY A 234 -3.95 7.04 21.78
CA GLY A 234 -3.44 7.42 20.45
C GLY A 234 -2.39 8.53 20.51
N LYS A 235 -2.40 9.34 21.58
CA LYS A 235 -1.39 10.36 21.83
C LYS A 235 0.01 9.78 22.09
N ASP A 236 0.09 8.65 22.79
CA ASP A 236 1.35 7.97 23.08
C ASP A 236 2.00 7.41 21.80
N VAL A 237 1.18 7.06 20.80
CA VAL A 237 1.64 6.47 19.55
C VAL A 237 2.42 7.46 18.68
N LEU A 238 1.90 8.68 18.52
CA LEU A 238 2.58 9.74 17.77
C LEU A 238 3.88 10.17 18.44
N GLU A 239 3.89 10.26 19.78
CA GLU A 239 5.10 10.56 20.55
C GLU A 239 6.17 9.47 20.34
N LYS A 240 5.78 8.20 20.35
CA LYS A 240 6.67 7.08 20.02
C LYS A 240 7.22 7.15 18.61
N TRP A 241 6.36 7.43 17.62
CA TRP A 241 6.79 7.59 16.23
C TRP A 241 7.85 8.68 16.08
N HIS A 242 7.64 9.84 16.71
CA HIS A 242 8.62 10.92 16.72
C HIS A 242 9.92 10.52 17.44
N THR A 243 9.80 9.78 18.53
CA THR A 243 10.96 9.25 19.27
C THR A 243 11.79 8.33 18.38
N TRP A 244 11.18 7.33 17.73
CA TRP A 244 11.90 6.42 16.84
C TRP A 244 12.53 7.15 15.65
N LYS A 245 11.84 8.14 15.08
CA LYS A 245 12.41 9.00 14.03
C LYS A 245 13.67 9.72 14.51
N ASP A 246 13.65 10.28 15.72
CA ASP A 246 14.78 10.95 16.32
C ASP A 246 15.94 9.97 16.62
N GLU A 247 15.65 8.74 17.04
CA GLU A 247 16.66 7.69 17.21
C GLU A 247 17.29 7.25 15.89
N PHE A 248 16.49 7.05 14.84
CA PHE A 248 17.01 6.80 13.48
C PHE A 248 17.96 7.92 13.03
N ARG A 249 17.62 9.18 13.29
CA ARG A 249 18.51 10.32 13.01
C ARG A 249 19.82 10.20 13.78
N LYS A 250 19.78 9.92 15.10
CA LYS A 250 20.98 9.74 15.92
C LYS A 250 21.87 8.61 15.40
N VAL A 251 21.30 7.48 14.97
CA VAL A 251 22.07 6.38 14.37
C VAL A 251 22.74 6.84 13.07
N SER A 252 22.00 7.52 12.19
CA SER A 252 22.53 7.97 10.90
C SER A 252 23.66 9.01 11.02
N GLU A 253 23.64 9.84 12.07
CA GLU A 253 24.62 10.89 12.31
C GLU A 253 25.77 10.44 13.25
N GLY A 254 25.59 9.32 13.96
CA GLY A 254 26.48 8.84 15.00
C GLY A 254 27.65 7.97 14.49
N ASN A 255 28.62 7.74 15.38
CA ASN A 255 29.76 6.82 15.16
C ASN A 255 29.62 5.49 15.92
N GLY A 256 28.47 5.24 16.57
CA GLY A 256 28.23 4.06 17.41
C GLY A 256 27.81 2.81 16.65
N HIS A 257 27.45 2.95 15.37
CA HIS A 257 26.90 1.90 14.51
C HIS A 257 27.74 1.72 13.25
N GLY A 258 27.68 0.52 12.65
CA GLY A 258 28.33 0.21 11.39
C GLY A 258 27.86 1.10 10.23
N GLU A 259 28.72 1.31 9.24
CA GLU A 259 28.40 2.13 8.06
C GLU A 259 27.19 1.59 7.28
N GLU A 260 27.00 0.26 7.27
CA GLU A 260 25.85 -0.38 6.60
C GLU A 260 24.49 0.02 7.21
N CYS A 261 24.46 0.46 8.47
CA CYS A 261 23.26 0.97 9.13
C CYS A 261 22.92 2.40 8.71
N LYS A 262 23.91 3.22 8.34
CA LYS A 262 23.70 4.67 8.15
C LYS A 262 22.79 4.97 6.96
N ASP A 263 22.97 4.27 5.85
CA ASP A 263 22.17 4.50 4.64
C ASP A 263 20.68 4.14 4.84
N PRO A 264 20.32 2.91 5.30
CA PRO A 264 18.93 2.56 5.56
C PRO A 264 18.26 3.48 6.60
N THR A 265 18.98 3.87 7.65
CA THR A 265 18.44 4.74 8.71
C THR A 265 18.25 6.18 8.24
N ALA A 266 19.16 6.72 7.43
CA ALA A 266 18.99 8.02 6.79
C ALA A 266 17.77 8.03 5.85
N ILE A 267 17.59 6.96 5.07
CA ILE A 267 16.42 6.80 4.20
C ILE A 267 15.14 6.72 5.05
N ALA A 268 15.12 5.88 6.09
CA ALA A 268 13.98 5.72 7.01
C ALA A 268 13.64 7.05 7.72
N ASN A 269 14.63 7.80 8.21
CA ASN A 269 14.41 9.12 8.82
C ASN A 269 13.77 10.12 7.83
N SER A 270 14.17 10.06 6.56
CA SER A 270 13.60 10.89 5.49
C SER A 270 12.25 10.38 4.96
N PHE A 271 11.76 9.21 5.38
CA PHE A 271 10.55 8.58 4.85
C PHE A 271 9.34 9.49 4.95
N GLN A 272 9.07 10.03 6.14
CA GLN A 272 7.93 10.92 6.36
C GLN A 272 7.98 12.15 5.44
N GLU A 273 9.17 12.71 5.21
CA GLU A 273 9.33 13.86 4.31
C GLU A 273 9.16 13.45 2.84
N ARG A 274 9.63 12.28 2.43
CA ARG A 274 9.41 11.76 1.06
C ARG A 274 7.95 11.48 0.78
N VAL A 275 7.25 10.86 1.74
CA VAL A 275 5.82 10.59 1.65
C VAL A 275 5.05 11.91 1.58
N LYS A 276 5.37 12.86 2.46
CA LYS A 276 4.80 14.21 2.44
C LYS A 276 5.06 14.93 1.10
N ASN A 277 6.28 14.87 0.57
CA ASN A 277 6.63 15.47 -0.71
C ASN A 277 5.93 14.80 -1.89
N PHE A 278 5.83 13.46 -1.88
CA PHE A 278 5.07 12.73 -2.90
C PHE A 278 3.61 13.18 -2.92
N TYR A 279 2.96 13.25 -1.75
CA TYR A 279 1.58 13.71 -1.68
C TYR A 279 1.41 15.19 -2.00
N ALA A 280 2.38 16.04 -1.64
CA ALA A 280 2.39 17.44 -2.06
C ALA A 280 2.50 17.58 -3.59
N CYS A 281 3.43 16.87 -4.23
CA CYS A 281 3.56 16.86 -5.68
C CYS A 281 2.32 16.27 -6.36
N LEU A 282 1.76 15.18 -5.84
CA LEU A 282 0.53 14.60 -6.37
C LEU A 282 -0.65 15.57 -6.23
N GLN A 283 -0.74 16.29 -5.12
CA GLN A 283 -1.76 17.32 -4.90
C GLN A 283 -1.58 18.50 -5.87
N GLU A 284 -0.34 18.96 -6.09
CA GLU A 284 -0.02 19.99 -7.09
C GLU A 284 -0.38 19.51 -8.51
N ASP A 285 0.02 18.29 -8.89
CA ASP A 285 -0.30 17.70 -10.18
C ASP A 285 -1.81 17.56 -10.40
N ILE A 286 -2.56 17.19 -9.34
CA ILE A 286 -4.02 17.11 -9.38
C ILE A 286 -4.68 18.48 -9.52
N TRP A 287 -4.10 19.50 -8.90
CA TRP A 287 -4.58 20.87 -9.00
C TRP A 287 -4.29 21.47 -10.38
N ASP A 288 -3.10 21.23 -10.91
CA ASP A 288 -2.67 21.70 -12.23
C ASP A 288 -3.39 20.94 -13.35
N TYR A 289 -3.67 19.66 -13.14
CA TYR A 289 -4.41 18.82 -14.07
C TYR A 289 -5.90 18.77 -13.70
N HIS A 290 -6.64 19.83 -14.05
CA HIS A 290 -8.10 19.82 -13.93
C HIS A 290 -8.74 19.66 -15.32
N PRO A 291 -9.06 18.43 -15.76
CA PRO A 291 -9.75 18.25 -17.04
C PRO A 291 -11.07 19.01 -17.00
N ASP A 292 -11.38 19.68 -18.10
CA ASP A 292 -12.65 20.38 -18.31
C ASP A 292 -13.41 19.57 -19.36
N PRO A 293 -14.58 18.98 -19.02
CA PRO A 293 -15.35 18.18 -19.97
C PRO A 293 -15.80 19.01 -21.19
N GLY A 294 -15.83 20.35 -21.10
CA GLY A 294 -16.16 21.27 -22.18
C GLY A 294 -14.98 21.68 -23.07
N SER A 295 -13.75 21.24 -22.75
CA SER A 295 -12.56 21.55 -23.54
C SER A 295 -12.57 20.84 -24.91
N ASP A 296 -12.22 21.58 -25.97
CA ASP A 296 -12.22 21.06 -27.34
C ASP A 296 -11.30 19.84 -27.48
N GLY A 297 -11.88 18.69 -27.82
CA GLY A 297 -11.16 17.45 -28.12
C GLY A 297 -10.90 16.53 -26.92
N GLU A 298 -11.38 16.87 -25.72
CA GLU A 298 -11.38 15.95 -24.59
C GLU A 298 -12.65 15.10 -24.55
N ASP A 299 -12.50 13.82 -24.19
CA ASP A 299 -13.64 12.92 -23.92
C ASP A 299 -14.24 13.27 -22.54
N PRO A 300 -15.52 13.69 -22.43
CA PRO A 300 -16.14 14.02 -21.15
C PRO A 300 -16.09 12.89 -20.12
N VAL A 301 -15.97 11.62 -20.55
CA VAL A 301 -15.80 10.47 -19.65
C VAL A 301 -14.48 10.55 -18.87
N ARG A 302 -13.43 11.17 -19.45
CA ARG A 302 -12.15 11.38 -18.78
C ARG A 302 -12.30 12.26 -17.54
N TYR A 303 -13.13 13.29 -17.62
CA TYR A 303 -13.46 14.13 -16.47
C TYR A 303 -14.14 13.32 -15.37
N VAL A 304 -15.15 12.51 -15.71
CA VAL A 304 -15.87 11.69 -14.71
C VAL A 304 -14.92 10.71 -14.01
N ASN A 305 -14.06 10.02 -14.77
CA ASN A 305 -13.06 9.09 -14.22
C ASN A 305 -12.04 9.81 -13.34
N TYR A 306 -11.64 11.02 -13.74
CA TYR A 306 -10.75 11.86 -12.95
C TYR A 306 -11.38 12.25 -11.61
N GLN A 307 -12.63 12.71 -11.60
CA GLN A 307 -13.34 13.04 -10.36
C GLN A 307 -13.52 11.81 -9.46
N ALA A 308 -13.77 10.63 -10.04
CA ALA A 308 -13.78 9.37 -9.28
C ALA A 308 -12.43 9.10 -8.61
N PHE A 309 -11.34 9.21 -9.37
CA PHE A 309 -9.98 9.05 -8.83
C PHE A 309 -9.70 10.04 -7.69
N VAL A 310 -9.90 11.34 -7.90
CA VAL A 310 -9.60 12.35 -6.86
C VAL A 310 -10.47 12.14 -5.62
N SER A 311 -11.76 11.81 -5.80
CA SER A 311 -12.66 11.52 -4.68
C SER A 311 -12.20 10.30 -3.85
N LEU A 312 -11.71 9.24 -4.50
CA LEU A 312 -11.13 8.08 -3.84
C LEU A 312 -9.80 8.39 -3.13
N VAL A 313 -8.96 9.24 -3.73
CA VAL A 313 -7.72 9.64 -3.07
C VAL A 313 -8.00 10.51 -1.83
N ASN A 314 -9.01 11.39 -1.92
CA ASN A 314 -9.46 12.18 -0.77
C ASN A 314 -10.08 11.29 0.33
N GLU A 315 -10.91 10.31 -0.03
CA GLU A 315 -11.51 9.36 0.93
C GLU A 315 -10.45 8.47 1.60
N GLY A 316 -9.45 8.04 0.82
CA GLY A 316 -8.32 7.27 1.34
C GLY A 316 -7.41 8.06 2.30
N SER A 317 -7.69 9.35 2.54
CA SER A 317 -6.92 10.23 3.42
C SER A 317 -5.43 10.27 3.07
N PHE A 318 -5.09 10.06 1.79
CA PHE A 318 -3.72 10.03 1.30
C PHE A 318 -3.03 11.40 1.44
N TRP A 319 -3.80 12.49 1.40
CA TRP A 319 -3.41 13.82 1.90
C TRP A 319 -4.51 14.34 2.83
N ASN A 320 -4.24 15.44 3.53
CA ASN A 320 -5.18 16.05 4.48
C ASN A 320 -6.57 16.21 3.84
N PRO A 321 -7.57 15.37 4.21
CA PRO A 321 -8.81 15.32 3.49
C PRO A 321 -9.46 16.70 3.49
N SER A 322 -9.91 17.14 2.33
CA SER A 322 -10.41 18.50 2.15
C SER A 322 -11.80 18.46 1.55
N THR A 323 -12.66 19.36 2.02
CA THR A 323 -13.97 19.57 1.38
C THR A 323 -13.87 20.48 0.16
N MET A 324 -12.70 21.09 -0.11
CA MET A 324 -12.54 22.12 -1.13
C MET A 324 -12.81 21.62 -2.54
N ASP A 325 -12.27 20.46 -2.87
CA ASP A 325 -12.40 19.91 -4.21
C ASP A 325 -13.87 19.54 -4.46
N ALA A 326 -14.51 18.85 -3.50
CA ALA A 326 -15.95 18.57 -3.56
C ALA A 326 -16.78 19.86 -3.69
N LEU A 327 -16.48 20.90 -2.90
CA LEU A 327 -17.16 22.19 -2.97
C LEU A 327 -16.98 22.87 -4.33
N ALA A 328 -15.76 22.93 -4.84
CA ALA A 328 -15.45 23.56 -6.12
C ALA A 328 -16.20 22.87 -7.26
N ILE A 329 -16.15 21.54 -7.31
CA ILE A 329 -16.84 20.74 -8.33
C ILE A 329 -18.35 20.92 -8.24
N MET A 330 -18.93 20.92 -7.04
CA MET A 330 -20.36 21.13 -6.84
C MET A 330 -20.78 22.57 -7.20
N GLU A 331 -19.94 23.57 -6.90
CA GLU A 331 -20.20 24.96 -7.26
C GLU A 331 -20.18 25.14 -8.78
N ILE A 332 -19.18 24.61 -9.48
CA ILE A 332 -19.11 24.66 -10.95
C ILE A 332 -20.37 24.00 -11.52
N THR A 333 -20.59 22.73 -11.18
CA THR A 333 -21.67 21.89 -11.74
C THR A 333 -23.07 22.48 -11.56
N PHE A 334 -23.37 23.09 -10.41
CA PHE A 334 -24.73 23.51 -10.07
C PHE A 334 -24.97 25.02 -10.03
N LYS A 335 -23.92 25.85 -10.04
CA LYS A 335 -24.08 27.31 -10.06
C LYS A 335 -23.74 27.93 -11.41
N GLU A 336 -22.92 27.29 -12.22
CA GLU A 336 -22.61 27.78 -13.55
C GLU A 336 -23.70 27.41 -14.58
N ASP A 337 -23.77 28.18 -15.66
CA ASP A 337 -24.78 27.98 -16.71
C ASP A 337 -24.23 27.09 -17.83
N HIS A 338 -24.47 25.79 -17.70
CA HIS A 338 -24.05 24.79 -18.69
C HIS A 338 -25.03 24.62 -19.86
N LYS A 339 -26.11 25.42 -19.96
CA LYS A 339 -27.17 25.20 -20.99
C LYS A 339 -26.70 25.27 -22.44
N LYS A 340 -25.59 25.95 -22.70
CA LYS A 340 -25.00 26.10 -24.04
C LYS A 340 -24.08 24.95 -24.41
N GLU A 341 -23.70 24.11 -23.46
CA GLU A 341 -22.84 22.96 -23.68
C GLU A 341 -23.63 21.81 -24.31
N VAL A 342 -22.92 20.94 -25.03
CA VAL A 342 -23.52 19.72 -25.59
C VAL A 342 -23.92 18.77 -24.46
N SER A 343 -24.94 17.93 -24.70
CA SER A 343 -25.54 17.08 -23.67
C SER A 343 -24.53 16.19 -22.93
N THR A 344 -23.53 15.65 -23.63
CA THR A 344 -22.50 14.79 -23.03
C THR A 344 -21.59 15.53 -22.04
N VAL A 345 -21.37 16.83 -22.24
CA VAL A 345 -20.59 17.66 -21.31
C VAL A 345 -21.41 17.99 -20.07
N ARG A 346 -22.68 18.36 -20.27
CA ARG A 346 -23.64 18.56 -19.17
C ARG A 346 -23.79 17.30 -18.31
N ASP A 347 -23.87 16.13 -18.95
CA ASP A 347 -23.90 14.83 -18.27
C ASP A 347 -22.62 14.62 -17.44
N ALA A 348 -21.46 14.90 -18.01
CA ALA A 348 -20.17 14.71 -17.34
C ALA A 348 -20.01 15.60 -16.10
N TRP A 349 -20.46 16.87 -16.14
CA TRP A 349 -20.46 17.74 -14.94
C TRP A 349 -21.22 17.09 -13.78
N VAL A 350 -22.46 16.67 -14.02
CA VAL A 350 -23.31 16.02 -13.01
C VAL A 350 -22.71 14.69 -12.54
N MET A 351 -22.23 13.85 -13.47
CA MET A 351 -21.65 12.54 -13.15
C MET A 351 -20.34 12.68 -12.37
N GLY A 352 -19.51 13.68 -12.68
CA GLY A 352 -18.28 13.97 -11.95
C GLY A 352 -18.56 14.46 -10.53
N ALA A 353 -19.50 15.40 -10.36
CA ALA A 353 -19.95 15.83 -9.04
C ALA A 353 -20.52 14.67 -8.21
N ALA A 354 -21.27 13.76 -8.84
CA ALA A 354 -21.81 12.60 -8.15
C ALA A 354 -20.73 11.65 -7.60
N GLN A 355 -19.53 11.59 -8.20
CA GLN A 355 -18.45 10.74 -7.70
C GLN A 355 -18.03 11.10 -6.27
N TRP A 356 -17.95 12.40 -5.97
CA TRP A 356 -17.62 12.90 -4.64
C TRP A 356 -18.60 12.44 -3.55
N ILE A 357 -19.86 12.26 -3.92
CA ILE A 357 -20.89 11.74 -3.01
C ILE A 357 -20.80 10.21 -2.91
N LEU A 358 -20.65 9.52 -4.04
CA LEU A 358 -20.67 8.06 -4.09
C LEU A 358 -19.45 7.44 -3.37
N TRP A 359 -18.29 8.08 -3.46
CA TRP A 359 -17.06 7.58 -2.86
C TRP A 359 -16.73 8.26 -1.52
N GLY A 360 -17.01 9.55 -1.37
CA GLY A 360 -16.62 10.34 -0.19
C GLY A 360 -17.77 10.93 0.63
N GLY A 361 -19.03 10.59 0.32
CA GLY A 361 -20.19 11.25 0.90
C GLY A 361 -20.27 11.16 2.43
N GLN A 362 -19.86 10.03 3.01
CA GLN A 362 -19.85 9.87 4.47
C GLN A 362 -18.82 10.79 5.13
N SER A 363 -17.59 10.83 4.61
CA SER A 363 -16.52 11.68 5.13
C SER A 363 -16.84 13.17 4.95
N LEU A 364 -17.40 13.56 3.80
CA LEU A 364 -17.87 14.94 3.57
C LEU A 364 -18.95 15.36 4.58
N LEU A 365 -19.86 14.46 4.94
CA LEU A 365 -20.89 14.74 5.94
C LEU A 365 -20.33 14.71 7.38
N LYS A 366 -19.36 13.85 7.68
CA LYS A 366 -18.67 13.85 8.99
C LYS A 366 -17.91 15.16 9.24
N LEU A 367 -17.17 15.63 8.24
CA LEU A 367 -16.47 16.91 8.27
C LEU A 367 -17.42 18.10 8.47
N HIS A 368 -18.71 17.96 8.13
CA HIS A 368 -19.74 18.92 8.47
C HIS A 368 -20.15 18.88 9.96
N LEU A 369 -20.35 17.68 10.52
CA LEU A 369 -20.86 17.52 11.89
C LEU A 369 -19.81 17.78 12.98
N ASP A 370 -18.55 17.47 12.70
CA ASP A 370 -17.45 17.70 13.64
C ASP A 370 -16.22 18.26 12.92
N PRO A 371 -16.15 19.59 12.72
CA PRO A 371 -14.98 20.24 12.14
C PRO A 371 -13.81 20.36 13.13
N GLY A 372 -13.96 19.92 14.38
CA GLY A 372 -13.13 20.33 15.51
C GLY A 372 -12.07 19.32 15.96
N ASP A 373 -12.32 18.02 15.90
CA ASP A 373 -11.50 17.05 16.64
C ASP A 373 -10.48 16.24 15.81
N GLU A 374 -10.56 16.19 14.47
CA GLU A 374 -9.66 15.31 13.68
C GLU A 374 -8.69 16.02 12.71
N MET A 375 -8.76 17.34 12.53
CA MET A 375 -8.02 18.04 11.45
C MET A 375 -7.12 19.19 11.89
N VAL A 376 -6.49 19.10 13.06
CA VAL A 376 -5.30 19.92 13.31
C VAL A 376 -4.12 19.21 12.64
N PRO A 377 -3.48 19.78 11.59
CA PRO A 377 -2.27 19.21 11.04
C PRO A 377 -1.27 19.04 12.18
N THR A 378 -0.62 17.88 12.27
CA THR A 378 0.44 17.59 13.27
C THR A 378 1.72 18.42 13.07
N GLY A 379 1.65 19.51 12.32
CA GLY A 379 2.63 20.59 12.27
C GLY A 379 1.92 21.93 12.36
N ILE A 380 2.53 22.92 13.02
CA ILE A 380 2.00 24.29 13.13
C ILE A 380 1.67 24.79 11.72
N PRO A 381 0.38 24.96 11.35
CA PRO A 381 0.03 25.46 10.03
C PRO A 381 0.62 26.85 9.90
N SER A 382 1.21 27.15 8.73
CA SER A 382 1.60 28.51 8.42
C SER A 382 0.40 29.44 8.61
N LYS A 383 0.66 30.70 8.95
CA LYS A 383 -0.41 31.69 9.15
C LYS A 383 -1.35 31.77 7.92
N SER A 384 -0.80 31.62 6.73
CA SER A 384 -1.54 31.57 5.46
C SER A 384 -2.38 30.30 5.28
N GLU A 385 -1.92 29.12 5.70
CA GLU A 385 -2.76 27.90 5.69
C GLU A 385 -3.86 28.01 6.71
N ARG A 386 -3.58 28.56 7.90
CA ARG A 386 -4.60 28.77 8.93
C ARG A 386 -5.68 29.76 8.48
N GLU A 387 -5.29 30.84 7.81
CA GLU A 387 -6.24 31.81 7.21
C GLU A 387 -7.03 31.18 6.05
N ARG A 388 -6.41 30.37 5.18
CA ARG A 388 -7.12 29.63 4.10
C ARG A 388 -8.07 28.56 4.63
N ILE A 389 -7.68 27.83 5.68
CA ILE A 389 -8.53 26.83 6.37
C ILE A 389 -9.71 27.51 7.07
N MET A 390 -9.52 28.71 7.62
CA MET A 390 -10.60 29.46 8.26
C MET A 390 -11.58 30.11 7.26
N ASP A 391 -11.15 30.40 6.04
CA ASP A 391 -12.01 30.89 4.93
C ASP A 391 -12.69 29.76 4.14
N LEU A 392 -12.52 28.49 4.54
CA LEU A 392 -13.22 27.35 3.95
C LEU A 392 -14.74 27.54 4.08
N LYS A 393 -15.44 27.70 2.94
CA LYS A 393 -16.90 27.60 2.88
C LYS A 393 -17.29 26.23 3.41
N ARG A 394 -17.71 26.14 4.66
CA ARG A 394 -18.17 24.87 5.24
C ARG A 394 -19.34 24.33 4.42
N ILE A 395 -19.31 23.04 4.11
CA ILE A 395 -20.52 22.34 3.70
C ILE A 395 -21.48 22.49 4.88
N THR A 396 -22.65 23.10 4.67
CA THR A 396 -23.71 23.19 5.67
C THR A 396 -24.78 22.14 5.36
N LEU A 397 -25.60 21.76 6.33
CA LEU A 397 -26.77 20.92 6.05
C LEU A 397 -27.70 21.53 4.98
N HIS A 398 -27.76 22.87 4.90
CA HIS A 398 -28.48 23.56 3.84
C HIS A 398 -27.81 23.36 2.47
N THR A 399 -26.48 23.48 2.39
CA THR A 399 -25.69 23.19 1.19
C THR A 399 -25.89 21.73 0.76
N TRP A 400 -25.79 20.79 1.70
CA TRP A 400 -26.01 19.36 1.48
C TRP A 400 -27.38 19.09 0.87
N ARG A 401 -28.46 19.58 1.50
CA ARG A 401 -29.83 19.44 0.99
C ARG A 401 -30.05 20.11 -0.36
N THR A 402 -29.37 21.23 -0.60
CA THR A 402 -29.41 21.92 -1.90
C THR A 402 -28.83 21.01 -2.99
N TRP A 403 -27.64 20.45 -2.77
CA TRP A 403 -27.02 19.51 -3.70
C TRP A 403 -27.85 18.24 -3.89
N THR A 404 -28.40 17.65 -2.83
CA THR A 404 -29.34 16.53 -2.92
C THR A 404 -30.51 16.86 -3.85
N GLY A 405 -31.07 18.07 -3.72
CA GLY A 405 -32.13 18.58 -4.58
C GLY A 405 -31.71 18.74 -6.04
N GLU A 406 -30.52 19.27 -6.31
CA GLU A 406 -30.01 19.41 -7.67
C GLU A 406 -29.74 18.06 -8.34
N PHE A 407 -29.17 17.09 -7.63
CA PHE A 407 -29.06 15.72 -8.13
C PHE A 407 -30.43 15.08 -8.41
N ARG A 408 -31.44 15.36 -7.56
CA ARG A 408 -32.83 14.90 -7.80
C ARG A 408 -33.38 15.47 -9.10
N LYS A 409 -33.20 16.78 -9.32
CA LYS A 409 -33.63 17.45 -10.56
C LYS A 409 -32.93 16.87 -11.79
N ALA A 410 -31.62 16.63 -11.72
CA ALA A 410 -30.88 16.02 -12.82
C ALA A 410 -31.38 14.60 -13.11
N ALA A 411 -31.67 13.81 -12.08
CA ALA A 411 -32.21 12.45 -12.21
C ALA A 411 -33.60 12.38 -12.86
N GLU A 412 -34.40 13.44 -12.74
CA GLU A 412 -35.77 13.52 -13.23
C GLU A 412 -35.91 14.31 -14.55
N ASN A 413 -34.81 14.90 -15.05
CA ASN A 413 -34.82 15.73 -16.25
C ASN A 413 -34.39 14.93 -17.48
N ASP A 414 -35.32 14.76 -18.43
CA ASP A 414 -35.11 14.02 -19.68
C ASP A 414 -34.05 14.63 -20.61
N GLU A 415 -33.59 15.85 -20.36
CA GLU A 415 -32.47 16.46 -21.09
C GLU A 415 -31.11 15.81 -20.82
N PHE A 416 -30.95 15.07 -19.70
CA PHE A 416 -29.74 14.34 -19.36
C PHE A 416 -29.80 12.89 -19.86
N GLY A 417 -28.65 12.30 -20.17
CA GLY A 417 -28.55 10.89 -20.58
C GLY A 417 -29.02 9.91 -19.48
N GLU A 418 -29.47 8.72 -19.86
CA GLU A 418 -29.98 7.70 -18.93
C GLU A 418 -28.97 7.34 -17.83
N GLU A 419 -27.69 7.20 -18.21
CA GLU A 419 -26.61 6.91 -17.26
C GLU A 419 -26.44 8.04 -16.24
N CYS A 420 -26.38 9.29 -16.71
CA CYS A 420 -26.27 10.48 -15.87
C CYS A 420 -27.43 10.55 -14.87
N ARG A 421 -28.67 10.35 -15.35
CA ARG A 421 -29.85 10.31 -14.47
C ARG A 421 -29.76 9.20 -13.42
N GLY A 422 -29.29 8.01 -13.81
CA GLY A 422 -29.09 6.88 -12.91
C GLY A 422 -28.04 7.16 -11.83
N VAL A 423 -26.91 7.77 -12.20
CA VAL A 423 -25.83 8.14 -11.29
C VAL A 423 -26.28 9.24 -10.33
N ALA A 424 -26.94 10.29 -10.84
CA ALA A 424 -27.47 11.39 -10.05
C ALA A 424 -28.49 10.90 -9.00
N LYS A 425 -29.38 9.98 -9.40
CA LYS A 425 -30.34 9.36 -8.49
C LYS A 425 -29.64 8.63 -7.33
N ARG A 426 -28.63 7.82 -7.63
CA ARG A 426 -27.87 7.09 -6.60
C ARG A 426 -27.18 8.04 -5.62
N ALA A 427 -26.58 9.12 -6.13
CA ALA A 427 -25.96 10.13 -5.28
C ALA A 427 -27.00 10.78 -4.34
N ALA A 428 -28.13 11.25 -4.87
CA ALA A 428 -29.20 11.84 -4.06
C ALA A 428 -29.75 10.87 -3.00
N ASP A 429 -30.01 9.61 -3.37
CA ASP A 429 -30.48 8.58 -2.45
C ASP A 429 -29.47 8.33 -1.32
N LEU A 430 -28.18 8.20 -1.64
CA LEU A 430 -27.12 8.03 -0.66
C LEU A 430 -27.03 9.23 0.30
N MET A 431 -27.12 10.46 -0.22
CA MET A 431 -27.08 11.67 0.61
C MET A 431 -28.19 11.71 1.65
N GLU A 432 -29.41 11.30 1.28
CA GLU A 432 -30.54 11.22 2.20
C GLU A 432 -30.38 10.12 3.25
N VAL A 433 -29.81 8.97 2.86
CA VAL A 433 -29.51 7.88 3.81
C VAL A 433 -28.46 8.33 4.82
N LEU A 434 -27.36 8.94 4.37
CA LEU A 434 -26.29 9.45 5.24
C LEU A 434 -26.81 10.52 6.19
N GLU A 435 -27.57 11.50 5.69
CA GLU A 435 -28.19 12.54 6.52
C GLU A 435 -29.06 11.94 7.63
N LYS A 436 -29.93 10.97 7.29
CA LYS A 436 -30.82 10.30 8.25
C LYS A 436 -30.06 9.44 9.26
N ALA A 437 -28.93 8.86 8.87
CA ALA A 437 -28.13 7.99 9.72
C ALA A 437 -27.29 8.79 10.73
N MET A 438 -26.81 9.97 10.36
CA MET A 438 -25.85 10.74 11.16
C MET A 438 -26.48 11.87 11.99
N LEU A 439 -27.74 12.23 11.74
CA LEU A 439 -28.50 13.22 12.53
C LEU A 439 -29.48 12.59 13.54
N LYS A 440 -29.41 11.27 13.73
CA LYS A 440 -30.12 10.55 14.80
C LYS A 440 -29.14 10.20 15.89
#